data_AF-A0A966S2K9-F1
#
_entry.id   AF-A0A966S2K9-F1
#
_cell.length_a   1.000
_cell.length_b   1.000
_cell.length_c   1.000
_cell.angle_alpha   90.00
_cell.angle_beta   90.00
_cell.angle_gamma   90.00
#
_symmetry.space_group_name_H-M   'P 1'
#
loop_
_entity.id
_entity.type
_entity.pdbx_description
1 polymer ?
#
loop_
_entity_poly.entity_id
_entity_poly.type
_entity_poly.pdbx_seq_one_letter_code
_entity_poly.pdbx_strand_id
1 'polypeptide(L)'
;MGIDFVSTPFDDAAVDLLAPLVPFFKVASADLTNTPLLRRVARTGKPIVLSVGASTLEEIDVALATLRAAGATSIALLHCILNYPTADANANLRMIVSLAERYPECVLGYSDHTVPKSGLPSLVAAWLLGAVILEKHFTHDTSLPGNDHYHAMTAEHLQQFRREVQRIEPLLGLGDKISLPSEEVARLNARRSIVIARDLPTGHRITEADITYKRPGSGVSPLHWDDVIGRRTARALSADDVLQWSDLSQ
;
A
#
# COMPACT_ATOMS: atom_id res chain seq x y z
N MET A 1 9.15 19.63 23.13
CA MET A 1 8.16 19.52 22.04
C MET A 1 7.97 18.08 21.53
N GLY A 2 8.89 17.13 21.80
CA GLY A 2 8.70 15.74 21.32
C GLY A 2 8.72 15.61 19.79
N ILE A 3 9.36 16.58 19.12
CA ILE A 3 9.52 16.68 17.67
C ILE A 3 11.01 16.79 17.43
N ASP A 4 11.54 15.94 16.56
CA ASP A 4 12.95 15.97 16.17
C ASP A 4 13.26 17.20 15.32
N PHE A 5 14.46 17.76 15.51
CA PHE A 5 14.99 18.81 14.65
C PHE A 5 15.76 18.19 13.49
N VAL A 6 15.46 18.64 12.27
CA VAL A 6 16.10 18.20 11.03
C VAL A 6 16.31 19.41 10.14
N SER A 7 17.36 19.38 9.32
CA SER A 7 17.61 20.39 8.29
C SER A 7 18.34 19.75 7.10
N THR A 8 18.28 20.42 5.95
CA THR A 8 18.90 20.01 4.69
C THR A 8 20.19 20.80 4.51
N PRO A 9 21.39 20.18 4.56
CA PRO A 9 22.63 20.86 4.22
C PRO A 9 22.73 21.08 2.71
N PHE A 10 23.25 22.25 2.33
CA PHE A 10 23.52 22.60 0.93
C PHE A 10 25.02 22.79 0.64
N ASP A 11 25.87 22.67 1.67
CA ASP A 11 27.32 22.76 1.56
C ASP A 11 28.01 21.98 2.70
N ASP A 12 29.33 21.82 2.60
CA ASP A 12 30.13 21.07 3.57
C ASP A 12 30.09 21.67 4.99
N ALA A 13 30.02 22.99 5.12
CA ALA A 13 29.96 23.66 6.42
C ALA A 13 28.62 23.39 7.12
N ALA A 14 27.53 23.36 6.35
CA ALA A 14 26.21 22.98 6.84
C ALA A 14 26.17 21.50 7.27
N VAL A 15 26.86 20.59 6.57
CA VAL A 15 26.98 19.19 7.01
C VAL A 15 27.65 19.11 8.38
N ASP A 16 28.78 19.80 8.56
CA ASP A 16 29.53 19.78 9.82
C ASP A 16 28.74 20.42 10.98
N LEU A 17 28.04 21.52 10.70
CA LEU A 17 27.18 22.20 11.66
C LEU A 17 26.00 21.32 12.11
N LEU A 18 25.36 20.62 11.17
CA LEU A 18 24.15 19.84 11.43
C LEU A 18 24.45 18.46 12.00
N ALA A 19 25.61 17.87 11.72
CA ALA A 19 25.97 16.53 12.18
C ALA A 19 25.72 16.27 13.68
N PRO A 20 26.08 17.15 14.64
CA PRO A 20 25.76 16.92 16.04
C PRO A 20 24.30 17.20 16.41
N LEU A 21 23.52 17.86 15.56
CA LEU A 21 22.18 18.39 15.87
C LEU A 21 21.03 17.54 15.33
N VAL A 22 21.23 16.83 14.20
CA VAL A 22 20.16 16.10 13.50
C VAL A 22 20.27 14.59 13.67
N PRO A 23 19.16 13.84 13.77
CA PRO A 23 19.18 12.39 13.84
C PRO A 23 19.49 11.74 12.48
N PHE A 24 19.18 12.43 11.38
CA PHE A 24 19.41 11.99 10.01
C PHE A 24 19.61 13.21 9.09
N PHE A 25 20.16 12.99 7.90
CA PHE A 25 20.31 14.04 6.89
C PHE A 25 19.23 13.94 5.81
N LYS A 26 18.57 15.05 5.51
CA LYS A 26 17.79 15.22 4.30
C LYS A 26 18.71 15.69 3.18
N VAL A 27 18.60 15.10 1.98
CA VAL A 27 19.27 15.61 0.76
C VAL A 27 18.19 16.03 -0.24
N ALA A 28 18.27 17.27 -0.73
CA ALA A 28 17.32 17.82 -1.71
C ALA A 28 17.47 17.14 -3.07
N SER A 29 16.41 17.14 -3.88
CA SER A 29 16.46 16.53 -5.23
C SER A 29 17.46 17.23 -6.15
N ALA A 30 17.61 18.56 -6.00
CA ALA A 30 18.59 19.35 -6.74
C ALA A 30 20.04 18.93 -6.45
N ASP A 31 20.29 18.31 -5.30
CA ASP A 31 21.61 17.84 -4.86
C ASP A 31 21.82 16.33 -5.10
N LEU A 32 20.86 15.64 -5.72
CA LEU A 32 20.96 14.21 -5.98
C LEU A 32 22.20 13.84 -6.82
N THR A 33 22.58 14.70 -7.76
CA THR A 33 23.78 14.51 -8.60
C THR A 33 25.05 15.11 -7.99
N ASN A 34 24.96 15.73 -6.81
CA ASN A 34 26.07 16.37 -6.10
C ASN A 34 26.92 15.33 -5.35
N THR A 35 27.72 14.57 -6.12
CA THR A 35 28.57 13.48 -5.62
C THR A 35 29.47 13.87 -4.44
N PRO A 36 30.14 15.04 -4.41
CA PRO A 36 30.89 15.48 -3.23
C PRO A 36 30.05 15.59 -1.96
N LEU A 37 28.88 16.23 -2.03
CA LEU A 37 27.97 16.39 -0.89
C LEU A 37 27.44 15.04 -0.41
N LEU A 38 27.03 14.16 -1.33
CA LEU A 38 26.57 12.80 -0.99
C LEU A 38 27.64 12.03 -0.19
N ARG A 39 28.90 12.08 -0.64
CA ARG A 39 30.02 11.44 0.08
C ARG A 39 30.25 12.06 1.46
N ARG A 40 30.14 13.39 1.58
CA ARG A 40 30.28 14.10 2.86
C ARG A 40 29.22 13.64 3.86
N VAL A 41 27.95 13.66 3.45
CA VAL A 41 26.81 13.24 4.27
C VAL A 41 26.92 11.77 4.65
N ALA A 42 27.24 10.88 3.71
CA ALA A 42 27.39 9.45 3.98
C ALA A 42 28.46 9.12 5.02
N ARG A 43 29.60 9.82 5.00
CA ARG A 43 30.69 9.62 5.97
C ARG A 43 30.33 9.99 7.40
N THR A 44 29.24 10.73 7.62
CA THR A 44 28.74 11.00 8.97
C THR A 44 28.18 9.75 9.64
N GLY A 45 27.90 8.68 8.88
CA GLY A 45 27.32 7.43 9.37
C GLY A 45 25.85 7.53 9.78
N LYS A 46 25.19 8.67 9.54
CA LYS A 46 23.78 8.89 9.87
C LYS A 46 22.85 8.37 8.77
N PRO A 47 21.60 8.02 9.10
CA PRO A 47 20.57 7.75 8.10
C PRO A 47 20.39 8.93 7.14
N ILE A 48 19.98 8.63 5.91
CA ILE A 48 19.84 9.61 4.83
C ILE A 48 18.45 9.52 4.22
N VAL A 49 17.79 10.67 4.04
CA VAL A 49 16.51 10.81 3.35
C VAL A 49 16.74 11.62 2.07
N LEU A 50 16.85 10.92 0.94
CA LEU A 50 17.17 11.49 -0.37
C LEU A 50 15.87 11.71 -1.17
N SER A 51 15.58 12.96 -1.57
CA SER A 51 14.50 13.19 -2.54
C SER A 51 15.01 12.95 -3.96
N VAL A 52 14.16 12.42 -4.83
CA VAL A 52 14.54 12.00 -6.19
C VAL A 52 13.77 12.72 -7.31
N GLY A 53 13.23 13.91 -7.03
CA GLY A 53 12.51 14.68 -8.04
C GLY A 53 13.41 15.17 -9.18
N ALA A 54 12.85 15.24 -10.39
CA ALA A 54 13.57 15.62 -11.61
C ALA A 54 14.80 14.76 -11.93
N SER A 55 14.88 13.54 -11.39
CA SER A 55 15.96 12.60 -11.67
C SER A 55 15.51 11.43 -12.56
N THR A 56 16.46 10.86 -13.27
CA THR A 56 16.35 9.59 -13.99
C THR A 56 16.70 8.40 -13.08
N LEU A 57 16.36 7.17 -13.48
CA LEU A 57 16.73 5.99 -12.71
C LEU A 57 18.25 5.83 -12.63
N GLU A 58 18.97 6.16 -13.69
CA GLU A 58 20.43 6.10 -13.77
C GLU A 58 21.08 7.06 -12.77
N GLU A 59 20.56 8.29 -12.63
CA GLU A 59 21.04 9.25 -11.64
C GLU A 59 20.79 8.77 -10.20
N ILE A 60 19.62 8.16 -9.94
CA ILE A 60 19.31 7.56 -8.64
C ILE A 60 20.28 6.40 -8.34
N ASP A 61 20.53 5.52 -9.31
CA ASP A 61 21.48 4.40 -9.18
C ASP A 61 22.89 4.91 -8.82
N VAL A 62 23.36 5.97 -9.49
CA VAL A 62 24.65 6.61 -9.20
C VAL A 62 24.68 7.25 -7.81
N ALA A 63 23.61 7.94 -7.39
CA ALA A 63 23.52 8.55 -6.08
C ALA A 63 23.56 7.49 -4.97
N LEU A 64 22.78 6.42 -5.09
CA LEU A 64 22.76 5.31 -4.14
C LEU A 64 24.11 4.60 -4.05
N ALA A 65 24.75 4.31 -5.21
CA ALA A 65 26.08 3.71 -5.24
C ALA A 65 27.11 4.61 -4.55
N THR A 66 27.04 5.93 -4.78
CA THR A 66 27.92 6.92 -4.14
C THR A 66 27.75 6.95 -2.63
N LEU A 67 26.51 6.99 -2.15
CA LEU A 67 26.20 6.99 -0.72
C LEU A 67 26.71 5.71 -0.04
N ARG A 68 26.42 4.53 -0.63
CA ARG A 68 26.84 3.23 -0.09
C ARG A 68 28.35 3.06 -0.07
N ALA A 69 29.03 3.41 -1.17
CA ALA A 69 30.49 3.36 -1.24
C ALA A 69 31.19 4.28 -0.22
N ALA A 70 30.52 5.36 0.20
CA ALA A 70 30.99 6.28 1.22
C ALA A 70 30.57 5.90 2.65
N GLY A 71 29.86 4.79 2.84
CA GLY A 71 29.54 4.21 4.15
C GLY A 71 28.09 4.32 4.59
N ALA A 72 27.16 4.82 3.76
CA ALA A 72 25.75 4.90 4.12
C ALA A 72 25.10 3.50 4.14
N THR A 73 24.50 3.13 5.27
CA THR A 73 23.81 1.84 5.46
C THR A 73 22.28 1.95 5.48
N SER A 74 21.75 3.14 5.77
CA SER A 74 20.31 3.38 5.93
C SER A 74 19.88 4.56 5.07
N ILE A 75 19.14 4.26 3.99
CA ILE A 75 18.72 5.27 3.01
C ILE A 75 17.21 5.15 2.79
N ALA A 76 16.53 6.29 2.87
CA ALA A 76 15.16 6.46 2.40
C ALA A 76 15.12 7.28 1.11
N LEU A 77 14.25 6.90 0.17
CA LEU A 77 13.99 7.63 -1.06
C LEU A 77 12.61 8.29 -0.99
N LEU A 78 12.56 9.60 -1.25
CA LEU A 78 11.30 10.32 -1.38
C LEU A 78 10.99 10.59 -2.85
N HIS A 79 9.92 9.99 -3.35
CA HIS A 79 9.29 10.48 -4.58
C HIS A 79 8.94 11.96 -4.40
N CYS A 80 9.23 12.79 -5.40
CA CYS A 80 8.71 14.15 -5.44
C CYS A 80 8.75 14.68 -6.87
N ILE A 81 8.02 15.76 -7.10
CA ILE A 81 8.09 16.53 -8.34
C ILE A 81 8.76 17.86 -7.99
N LEU A 82 9.86 18.17 -8.67
CA LEU A 82 10.60 19.42 -8.46
C LEU A 82 9.89 20.56 -9.23
N ASN A 83 8.69 20.93 -8.78
CA ASN A 83 7.87 21.99 -9.35
C ASN A 83 6.98 22.62 -8.26
N TYR A 84 6.95 23.94 -8.18
CA TYR A 84 6.35 24.70 -7.09
C TYR A 84 5.31 25.70 -7.64
N PRO A 85 4.00 25.47 -7.44
CA PRO A 85 3.40 24.26 -6.92
C PRO A 85 3.31 23.17 -7.99
N THR A 86 3.29 21.91 -7.55
CA THR A 86 2.99 20.79 -8.44
C THR A 86 1.49 20.72 -8.68
N ALA A 87 1.04 20.78 -9.94
CA ALA A 87 -0.35 20.51 -10.27
C ALA A 87 -0.71 19.04 -9.96
N ASP A 88 -1.91 18.76 -9.45
CA ASP A 88 -2.36 17.41 -9.10
C ASP A 88 -2.10 16.37 -10.18
N ALA A 89 -2.42 16.70 -11.45
CA ALA A 89 -2.22 15.82 -12.59
C ALA A 89 -0.75 15.42 -12.80
N ASN A 90 0.19 16.22 -12.28
CA ASN A 90 1.62 16.00 -12.39
C ASN A 90 2.23 15.36 -11.13
N ALA A 91 1.47 15.13 -10.06
CA ALA A 91 2.01 14.56 -8.81
C ALA A 91 2.58 13.15 -9.02
N ASN A 92 2.07 12.39 -10.00
CA ASN A 92 2.61 11.11 -10.45
C ASN A 92 2.87 10.09 -9.32
N LEU A 93 1.96 10.00 -8.33
CA LEU A 93 2.17 9.22 -7.10
C LEU A 93 2.44 7.72 -7.33
N ARG A 94 2.04 7.15 -8.48
CA ARG A 94 2.39 5.76 -8.85
C ARG A 94 3.89 5.53 -8.98
N MET A 95 4.70 6.57 -9.16
CA MET A 95 6.16 6.47 -9.11
C MET A 95 6.67 5.97 -7.75
N ILE A 96 5.91 6.16 -6.66
CA ILE A 96 6.24 5.56 -5.35
C ILE A 96 6.32 4.04 -5.46
N VAL A 97 5.36 3.42 -6.17
CA VAL A 97 5.32 1.97 -6.38
C VAL A 97 6.49 1.51 -7.25
N SER A 98 6.77 2.23 -8.35
CA SER A 98 7.93 1.91 -9.22
C SER A 98 9.26 2.03 -8.48
N LEU A 99 9.42 3.03 -7.61
CA LEU A 99 10.60 3.16 -6.75
C LEU A 99 10.68 2.03 -5.72
N ALA A 100 9.55 1.63 -5.13
CA ALA A 100 9.49 0.52 -4.18
C ALA A 100 9.89 -0.82 -4.82
N GLU A 101 9.44 -1.07 -6.05
CA GLU A 101 9.80 -2.28 -6.81
C GLU A 101 11.28 -2.30 -7.21
N ARG A 102 11.83 -1.13 -7.59
CA ARG A 102 13.22 -0.99 -8.05
C ARG A 102 14.24 -1.01 -6.91
N TYR A 103 13.89 -0.40 -5.77
CA TYR A 103 14.76 -0.20 -4.61
C TYR A 103 14.13 -0.77 -3.33
N PRO A 104 13.83 -2.08 -3.28
CA PRO A 104 13.14 -2.70 -2.15
C PRO A 104 13.94 -2.66 -0.84
N GLU A 105 15.25 -2.40 -0.91
CA GLU A 105 16.12 -2.22 0.25
C GLU A 105 16.04 -0.82 0.88
N CYS A 106 15.45 0.15 0.18
CA CYS A 106 15.27 1.51 0.67
C CYS A 106 13.92 1.66 1.39
N VAL A 107 13.86 2.60 2.32
CA VAL A 107 12.58 3.07 2.87
C VAL A 107 11.97 4.07 1.88
N LEU A 108 10.67 3.94 1.56
CA LEU A 108 10.02 4.80 0.58
C LEU A 108 9.18 5.88 1.24
N GLY A 109 9.18 7.06 0.65
CA GLY A 109 8.34 8.17 1.08
C GLY A 109 7.95 9.11 -0.06
N TYR A 110 7.34 10.22 0.32
CA TYR A 110 6.84 11.23 -0.60
C TYR A 110 7.10 12.63 -0.04
N SER A 111 7.71 13.50 -0.85
CA SER A 111 7.86 14.93 -0.58
C SER A 111 6.95 15.71 -1.53
N ASP A 112 5.98 16.43 -0.97
CA ASP A 112 4.79 16.92 -1.67
C ASP A 112 4.78 18.44 -1.86
N HIS A 113 4.80 18.87 -3.12
CA HIS A 113 4.69 20.28 -3.50
C HIS A 113 3.34 20.64 -4.12
N THR A 114 2.33 19.77 -4.03
CA THR A 114 0.96 20.11 -4.47
C THR A 114 0.34 21.19 -3.58
N VAL A 115 -0.61 21.96 -4.11
CA VAL A 115 -1.36 22.93 -3.28
C VAL A 115 -2.17 22.15 -2.23
N PRO A 116 -2.11 22.52 -0.94
CA PRO A 116 -2.84 21.81 0.10
C PRO A 116 -4.34 21.93 -0.13
N LYS A 117 -5.03 20.80 0.02
CA LYS A 117 -6.48 20.68 -0.04
C LYS A 117 -6.98 20.07 1.26
N SER A 118 -8.28 20.20 1.51
CA SER A 118 -8.86 19.57 2.69
C SER A 118 -8.58 18.07 2.72
N GLY A 119 -8.06 17.58 3.84
CA GLY A 119 -7.68 16.17 4.02
C GLY A 119 -6.35 15.74 3.37
N LEU A 120 -5.63 16.63 2.67
CA LEU A 120 -4.36 16.35 1.99
C LEU A 120 -4.39 15.05 1.14
N PRO A 121 -5.26 14.96 0.13
CA PRO A 121 -5.47 13.74 -0.66
C PRO A 121 -4.20 13.21 -1.33
N SER A 122 -3.24 14.09 -1.68
CA SER A 122 -1.93 13.70 -2.20
C SER A 122 -1.14 12.86 -1.18
N LEU A 123 -1.10 13.30 0.09
CA LEU A 123 -0.43 12.60 1.18
C LEU A 123 -1.16 11.30 1.56
N VAL A 124 -2.50 11.33 1.61
CA VAL A 124 -3.31 10.12 1.87
C VAL A 124 -3.06 9.08 0.79
N ALA A 125 -3.08 9.48 -0.48
CA ALA A 125 -2.81 8.57 -1.60
C ALA A 125 -1.36 8.04 -1.57
N ALA A 126 -0.37 8.89 -1.27
CA ALA A 126 1.01 8.44 -1.13
C ALA A 126 1.17 7.40 -0.01
N TRP A 127 0.55 7.64 1.15
CA TRP A 127 0.53 6.68 2.26
C TRP A 127 -0.12 5.34 1.86
N LEU A 128 -1.28 5.38 1.19
CA LEU A 128 -1.95 4.19 0.68
C LEU A 128 -1.12 3.43 -0.37
N LEU A 129 -0.24 4.12 -1.09
CA LEU A 129 0.71 3.53 -2.04
C LEU A 129 2.01 3.03 -1.37
N GLY A 130 2.09 3.06 -0.04
CA GLY A 130 3.20 2.49 0.73
C GLY A 130 4.27 3.49 1.17
N ALA A 131 4.09 4.80 0.95
CA ALA A 131 4.99 5.80 1.51
C ALA A 131 4.90 5.81 3.05
N VAL A 132 6.04 5.63 3.73
CA VAL A 132 6.14 5.67 5.20
C VAL A 132 6.71 6.98 5.73
N ILE A 133 7.35 7.77 4.87
CA ILE A 133 7.77 9.14 5.16
C ILE A 133 6.95 10.09 4.28
N LEU A 134 6.31 11.09 4.89
CA LEU A 134 5.56 12.13 4.19
C LEU A 134 6.14 13.49 4.57
N GLU A 135 6.56 14.25 3.58
CA GLU A 135 7.16 15.58 3.73
C GLU A 135 6.30 16.61 3.00
N LYS A 136 6.01 17.73 3.67
CA LYS A 136 5.27 18.86 3.08
C LYS A 136 5.68 20.14 3.78
N HIS A 137 5.84 21.22 3.01
CA HIS A 137 6.07 22.55 3.57
C HIS A 137 4.96 22.91 4.57
N PHE A 138 5.31 23.60 5.65
CA PHE A 138 4.38 23.98 6.71
C PHE A 138 4.44 25.49 6.96
N THR A 139 3.28 26.13 7.11
CA THR A 139 3.16 27.54 7.47
C THR A 139 2.04 27.76 8.48
N HIS A 140 2.14 28.82 9.26
CA HIS A 140 1.03 29.30 10.07
C HIS A 140 0.08 30.21 9.27
N ASP A 141 0.57 30.82 8.19
CA ASP A 141 -0.19 31.71 7.31
C ASP A 141 0.30 31.55 5.85
N THR A 142 -0.61 31.24 4.94
CA THR A 142 -0.30 31.03 3.51
C THR A 142 -0.25 32.33 2.72
N SER A 143 -0.69 33.46 3.30
CA SER A 143 -0.67 34.77 2.69
C SER A 143 0.66 35.52 2.85
N LEU A 144 1.58 34.97 3.65
CA LEU A 144 2.91 35.55 3.87
C LEU A 144 3.75 35.59 2.59
N PRO A 145 4.59 36.62 2.42
CA PRO A 145 5.49 36.71 1.27
C PRO A 145 6.58 35.63 1.35
N GLY A 146 6.95 35.09 0.19
CA GLY A 146 7.99 34.06 0.07
C GLY A 146 7.50 32.86 -0.73
N ASN A 147 8.44 32.13 -1.34
CA ASN A 147 8.11 31.07 -2.29
C ASN A 147 7.47 29.84 -1.64
N ASP A 148 7.55 29.69 -0.31
CA ASP A 148 7.14 28.47 0.37
C ASP A 148 5.78 28.54 1.06
N HIS A 149 5.21 29.73 1.26
CA HIS A 149 3.99 29.89 2.05
C HIS A 149 2.71 29.51 1.30
N TYR A 150 2.59 29.90 0.02
CA TYR A 150 1.34 29.75 -0.73
C TYR A 150 0.98 28.28 -1.04
N HIS A 151 1.95 27.36 -0.96
CA HIS A 151 1.76 25.92 -1.20
C HIS A 151 2.08 25.05 0.03
N ALA A 152 2.32 25.67 1.19
CA ALA A 152 2.53 24.98 2.46
C ALA A 152 1.22 24.59 3.14
N MET A 153 1.21 23.44 3.82
CA MET A 153 0.10 23.05 4.69
C MET A 153 0.08 23.88 5.98
N THR A 154 -1.08 23.97 6.60
CA THR A 154 -1.26 24.61 7.92
C THR A 154 -1.56 23.57 8.99
N ALA A 155 -1.60 23.98 10.26
CA ALA A 155 -2.01 23.11 11.37
C ALA A 155 -3.40 22.50 11.13
N GLU A 156 -4.32 23.25 10.52
CA GLU A 156 -5.67 22.77 10.19
C GLU A 156 -5.62 21.66 9.13
N HIS A 157 -4.84 21.85 8.06
CA HIS A 157 -4.65 20.82 7.03
C HIS A 157 -4.06 19.53 7.63
N LEU A 158 -3.08 19.65 8.54
CA LEU A 158 -2.48 18.50 9.21
C LEU A 158 -3.50 17.78 10.11
N GLN A 159 -4.34 18.51 10.85
CA GLN A 159 -5.42 17.90 11.63
C GLN A 159 -6.44 17.17 10.74
N GLN A 160 -6.78 17.75 9.58
CA GLN A 160 -7.66 17.11 8.61
C GLN A 160 -7.04 15.83 8.04
N PHE A 161 -5.76 15.86 7.64
CA PHE A 161 -5.03 14.68 7.19
C PHE A 161 -5.05 13.55 8.23
N ARG A 162 -4.79 13.88 9.52
CA ARG A 162 -4.85 12.88 10.59
C ARG A 162 -6.24 12.26 10.74
N ARG A 163 -7.31 13.05 10.58
CA ARG A 163 -8.69 12.53 10.59
C ARG A 163 -8.95 11.59 9.42
N GLU A 164 -8.47 11.93 8.22
CA GLU A 164 -8.60 11.05 7.05
C GLU A 164 -7.85 9.73 7.24
N VAL A 165 -6.61 9.77 7.74
CA VAL A 165 -5.85 8.54 8.06
C VAL A 165 -6.60 7.69 9.08
N GLN A 166 -7.07 8.26 10.19
CA GLN A 166 -7.83 7.53 11.22
C GLN A 166 -9.14 6.93 10.69
N ARG A 167 -9.77 7.58 9.71
CA ARG A 167 -10.99 7.09 9.07
C ARG A 167 -10.69 5.96 8.09
N ILE A 168 -9.57 6.02 7.38
CA ILE A 168 -9.21 5.09 6.30
C ILE A 168 -8.49 3.84 6.83
N GLU A 169 -7.61 3.98 7.82
CA GLU A 169 -6.83 2.89 8.41
C GLU A 169 -7.66 1.63 8.74
N PRO A 170 -8.82 1.70 9.44
CA PRO A 170 -9.63 0.50 9.70
C PRO A 170 -10.29 -0.10 8.44
N LEU A 171 -10.39 0.65 7.34
CA LEU A 171 -10.96 0.16 6.08
C LEU A 171 -9.97 -0.72 5.29
N LEU A 172 -8.67 -0.60 5.56
CA LEU A 172 -7.63 -1.32 4.81
C LEU A 172 -7.61 -2.84 5.13
N GLY A 173 -8.02 -3.23 6.34
CA GLY A 173 -8.11 -4.64 6.73
C GLY A 173 -6.76 -5.36 6.78
N LEU A 174 -6.79 -6.69 6.65
CA LEU A 174 -5.64 -7.57 6.88
C LEU A 174 -4.92 -8.03 5.58
N GLY A 175 -5.27 -7.46 4.42
CA GLY A 175 -4.65 -7.78 3.12
C GLY A 175 -5.00 -9.16 2.52
N ASP A 176 -5.22 -10.17 3.36
CA ASP A 176 -5.53 -11.54 2.93
C ASP A 176 -6.96 -11.68 2.40
N LYS A 177 -7.13 -12.40 1.28
CA LYS A 177 -8.45 -12.75 0.77
C LYS A 177 -8.99 -14.00 1.48
N ILE A 178 -9.61 -13.75 2.63
CA ILE A 178 -10.39 -14.74 3.37
C ILE A 178 -11.84 -14.27 3.51
N SER A 179 -12.75 -15.17 3.85
CA SER A 179 -14.09 -14.75 4.28
C SER A 179 -14.05 -14.30 5.72
N LEU A 180 -14.79 -13.24 6.02
CA LEU A 180 -14.94 -12.73 7.37
C LEU A 180 -15.99 -13.55 8.15
N PRO A 181 -15.89 -13.62 9.49
CA PRO A 181 -16.94 -14.23 10.32
C PRO A 181 -18.33 -13.63 10.09
N SER A 182 -18.39 -12.32 9.79
CA SER A 182 -19.64 -11.63 9.44
C SER A 182 -20.28 -12.13 8.15
N GLU A 183 -19.54 -12.83 7.30
CA GLU A 183 -20.03 -13.40 6.05
C GLU A 183 -20.56 -14.84 6.21
N GLU A 184 -20.43 -15.48 7.38
CA GLU A 184 -20.82 -16.88 7.57
C GLU A 184 -22.30 -17.13 7.26
N VAL A 185 -23.19 -16.26 7.74
CA VAL A 185 -24.63 -16.35 7.47
C VAL A 185 -24.92 -16.19 5.97
N ALA A 186 -24.23 -15.26 5.31
CA ALA A 186 -24.36 -15.07 3.87
C ALA A 186 -23.82 -16.28 3.10
N ARG A 187 -22.70 -16.86 3.54
CA ARG A 187 -22.15 -18.09 2.97
C ARG A 187 -23.13 -19.25 3.10
N LEU A 188 -23.68 -19.48 4.30
CA LEU A 188 -24.63 -20.56 4.54
C LEU A 188 -25.88 -20.43 3.66
N ASN A 189 -26.47 -19.23 3.59
CA ASN A 189 -27.76 -19.05 2.92
C ASN A 189 -27.67 -18.76 1.42
N ALA A 190 -26.61 -18.08 0.96
CA ALA A 190 -26.48 -17.64 -0.43
C ALA A 190 -25.63 -18.54 -1.33
N ARG A 191 -24.74 -19.38 -0.74
CA ARG A 191 -24.06 -20.45 -1.49
C ARG A 191 -25.07 -21.53 -1.89
N ARG A 192 -24.68 -22.32 -2.89
CA ARG A 192 -25.48 -23.44 -3.36
C ARG A 192 -24.90 -24.73 -2.79
N SER A 193 -25.76 -25.73 -2.68
CA SER A 193 -25.42 -27.14 -2.51
C SER A 193 -25.75 -27.88 -3.79
N ILE A 194 -25.16 -29.05 -3.98
CA ILE A 194 -25.62 -30.04 -4.95
C ILE A 194 -26.98 -30.55 -4.47
N VAL A 195 -27.93 -30.60 -5.39
CA VAL A 195 -29.32 -30.99 -5.16
C VAL A 195 -29.71 -32.03 -6.19
N ILE A 196 -30.50 -33.01 -5.79
CA ILE A 196 -30.97 -34.06 -6.69
C ILE A 196 -31.99 -33.49 -7.70
N ALA A 197 -31.77 -33.72 -8.98
CA ALA A 197 -32.62 -33.17 -10.05
C ALA A 197 -33.87 -34.01 -10.33
N ARG A 198 -33.84 -35.30 -9.96
CA ARG A 198 -34.93 -36.28 -10.14
C ARG A 198 -34.76 -37.44 -9.16
N ASP A 199 -35.82 -38.17 -8.85
CA ASP A 199 -35.76 -39.33 -7.95
C ASP A 199 -34.72 -40.37 -8.40
N LEU A 200 -33.87 -40.82 -7.46
CA LEU A 200 -32.81 -41.80 -7.67
C LEU A 200 -32.96 -42.98 -6.70
N PRO A 201 -32.95 -44.24 -7.17
CA PRO A 201 -33.00 -45.40 -6.28
C PRO A 201 -31.68 -45.61 -5.53
N THR A 202 -31.69 -46.40 -4.46
CA THR A 202 -30.47 -46.86 -3.76
C THR A 202 -29.51 -47.57 -4.72
N GLY A 203 -28.21 -47.27 -4.62
CA GLY A 203 -27.15 -47.87 -5.44
C GLY A 203 -27.03 -47.26 -6.85
N HIS A 204 -27.85 -46.27 -7.20
CA HIS A 204 -27.80 -45.57 -8.49
C HIS A 204 -26.46 -44.86 -8.68
N ARG A 205 -25.86 -44.99 -9.86
CA ARG A 205 -24.61 -44.28 -10.19
C ARG A 205 -24.94 -42.89 -10.73
N ILE A 206 -24.56 -41.85 -9.97
CA ILE A 206 -24.91 -40.46 -10.27
C ILE A 206 -24.25 -40.00 -11.57
N THR A 207 -25.02 -39.31 -12.41
CA THR A 207 -24.59 -38.64 -13.64
C THR A 207 -24.91 -37.14 -13.58
N GLU A 208 -24.41 -36.35 -14.53
CA GLU A 208 -24.68 -34.89 -14.55
C GLU A 208 -26.17 -34.56 -14.65
N ALA A 209 -26.96 -35.39 -15.34
CA ALA A 209 -28.40 -35.20 -15.48
C ALA A 209 -29.18 -35.51 -14.19
N ASP A 210 -28.54 -36.16 -13.20
CA ASP A 210 -29.18 -36.56 -11.94
C ASP A 210 -29.08 -35.48 -10.86
N ILE A 211 -28.21 -34.48 -11.04
CA ILE A 211 -27.95 -33.44 -10.05
C ILE A 211 -28.07 -32.04 -10.66
N THR A 212 -28.37 -31.08 -9.79
CA THR A 212 -28.39 -29.65 -10.06
C THR A 212 -27.82 -28.92 -8.85
N TYR A 213 -27.85 -27.59 -8.82
CA TYR A 213 -27.35 -26.81 -7.69
C TYR A 213 -28.36 -25.73 -7.28
N LYS A 214 -28.75 -25.74 -6.00
CA LYS A 214 -29.69 -24.76 -5.44
C LYS A 214 -29.21 -24.29 -4.08
N ARG A 215 -29.75 -23.17 -3.60
CA ARG A 215 -29.53 -22.68 -2.22
C ARG A 215 -30.36 -23.53 -1.23
N PRO A 216 -29.98 -23.59 0.06
CA PRO A 216 -28.80 -22.97 0.69
C PRO A 216 -27.52 -23.81 0.49
N GLY A 217 -26.38 -23.35 1.02
CA GLY A 217 -25.08 -24.02 0.99
C GLY A 217 -24.86 -24.97 2.17
N SER A 218 -25.90 -25.65 2.62
CA SER A 218 -25.90 -26.54 3.80
C SER A 218 -25.65 -28.02 3.48
N GLY A 219 -25.46 -28.37 2.20
CA GLY A 219 -25.13 -29.71 1.73
C GLY A 219 -23.77 -29.76 1.07
N VAL A 220 -23.56 -30.78 0.23
CA VAL A 220 -22.32 -30.92 -0.54
C VAL A 220 -22.16 -29.69 -1.43
N SER A 221 -21.05 -28.96 -1.25
CA SER A 221 -20.73 -27.80 -2.07
C SER A 221 -20.55 -28.22 -3.54
N PRO A 222 -21.08 -27.47 -4.52
CA PRO A 222 -20.81 -27.68 -5.94
C PRO A 222 -19.33 -27.60 -6.33
N LEU A 223 -18.43 -27.20 -5.44
CA LEU A 223 -16.99 -27.38 -5.64
C LEU A 223 -16.58 -28.86 -5.76
N HIS A 224 -17.41 -29.76 -5.22
CA HIS A 224 -17.22 -31.21 -5.27
C HIS A 224 -18.07 -31.87 -6.35
N TRP A 225 -18.46 -31.11 -7.39
CA TRP A 225 -19.34 -31.61 -8.45
C TRP A 225 -18.79 -32.91 -9.05
N ASP A 226 -17.55 -32.89 -9.50
CA ASP A 226 -16.90 -34.03 -10.15
C ASP A 226 -16.63 -35.18 -9.18
N ASP A 227 -16.44 -34.89 -7.89
CA ASP A 227 -16.28 -35.91 -6.84
C ASP A 227 -17.59 -36.70 -6.61
N VAL A 228 -18.74 -36.10 -6.91
CA VAL A 228 -20.07 -36.71 -6.78
C VAL A 228 -20.42 -37.52 -8.03
N ILE A 229 -20.02 -37.06 -9.21
CA ILE A 229 -20.28 -37.77 -10.46
C ILE A 229 -19.64 -39.16 -10.43
N GLY A 230 -20.42 -40.18 -10.76
CA GLY A 230 -19.98 -41.57 -10.79
C GLY A 230 -19.97 -42.28 -9.44
N ARG A 231 -20.21 -41.59 -8.32
CA ARG A 231 -20.51 -42.23 -7.02
C ARG A 231 -21.89 -42.88 -7.05
N ARG A 232 -22.11 -43.79 -6.10
CA ARG A 232 -23.40 -44.46 -5.92
C ARG A 232 -24.15 -43.95 -4.70
N THR A 233 -25.46 -43.81 -4.82
CA THR A 233 -26.35 -43.42 -3.71
C THR A 233 -26.37 -44.52 -2.63
N ALA A 234 -26.18 -44.15 -1.37
CA ALA A 234 -26.25 -45.06 -0.22
C ALA A 234 -27.69 -45.37 0.22
N ARG A 235 -28.64 -44.53 -0.19
CA ARG A 235 -30.09 -44.67 0.01
C ARG A 235 -30.84 -44.10 -1.20
N ALA A 236 -32.15 -44.32 -1.28
CA ALA A 236 -32.98 -43.62 -2.25
C ALA A 236 -33.02 -42.11 -1.92
N LEU A 237 -32.98 -41.29 -2.97
CA LEU A 237 -33.02 -39.82 -2.90
C LEU A 237 -34.14 -39.30 -3.79
N SER A 238 -34.85 -38.28 -3.34
CA SER A 238 -35.93 -37.64 -4.10
C SER A 238 -35.44 -36.40 -4.82
N ALA A 239 -36.14 -36.00 -5.88
CA ALA A 239 -35.95 -34.68 -6.47
C ALA A 239 -36.02 -33.59 -5.40
N ASP A 240 -35.15 -32.58 -5.52
CA ASP A 240 -34.97 -31.48 -4.56
C ASP A 240 -34.34 -31.83 -3.21
N ASP A 241 -33.94 -33.09 -2.97
CA ASP A 241 -33.09 -33.42 -1.83
C ASP A 241 -31.75 -32.68 -1.92
N VAL A 242 -31.38 -31.98 -0.85
CA VAL A 242 -30.04 -31.39 -0.70
C VAL A 242 -29.07 -32.51 -0.39
N LEU A 243 -28.16 -32.79 -1.32
CA LEU A 243 -27.23 -33.91 -1.22
C LEU A 243 -26.30 -33.73 -0.02
N GLN A 244 -26.15 -34.77 0.79
CA GLN A 244 -25.17 -34.88 1.86
C GLN A 244 -24.12 -35.93 1.50
N TRP A 245 -22.91 -35.81 2.05
CA TRP A 245 -21.88 -36.83 1.86
C TRP A 245 -22.30 -38.20 2.39
N SER A 246 -23.13 -38.25 3.44
CA SER A 246 -23.72 -39.48 3.98
C SER A 246 -24.72 -40.15 3.03
N ASP A 247 -25.20 -39.45 2.01
CA ASP A 247 -26.09 -40.01 1.00
C ASP A 247 -25.33 -40.78 -0.09
N LEU A 248 -24.00 -40.78 -0.04
CA LEU A 248 -23.12 -41.42 -1.01
C LEU A 248 -22.38 -42.59 -0.35
N SER A 249 -22.32 -43.71 -1.05
CA SER A 249 -21.47 -44.83 -0.67
C SER A 249 -19.99 -44.51 -0.90
N GLN A 250 -19.10 -45.20 -0.16
CA GLN A 250 -17.66 -45.12 -0.39
C GLN A 250 -17.29 -45.52 -1.81
#